data_AF-A0A2E2ZBL7-F1
#
_entry.id   AF-A0A2E2ZBL7-F1
#
_cell.length_a   1.000
_cell.length_b   1.000
_cell.length_c   1.000
_cell.angle_alpha   90.00
_cell.angle_beta   90.00
_cell.angle_gamma   90.00
#
_symmetry.space_group_name_H-M   'P 1'
#
loop_
_entity.id
_entity.type
_entity.pdbx_description
1 polymer ?
#
loop_
_entity_poly.entity_id
_entity_poly.type
_entity_poly.pdbx_seq_one_letter_code
_entity_poly.pdbx_strand_id
1 'polypeptide(L)'
;MALFASKYVYKQRLDICKGCDQFQKMALLCKSCGCFMPAKAKIANIRCPEDKWVEVYGTEEKEPETVTLLKSVQTETYQEKTSRLMNTAK
;
A
#
# COMPACT_ATOMS: atom_id res chain seq x y z
N MET A 1 13.49 -14.16 -13.84
CA MET A 1 13.36 -13.47 -12.53
C MET A 1 13.04 -12.02 -12.79
N ALA A 2 11.93 -11.51 -12.25
CA ALA A 2 11.65 -10.09 -12.32
C ALA A 2 12.63 -9.34 -11.42
N LEU A 3 13.36 -8.36 -11.97
CA LEU A 3 14.23 -7.48 -11.19
C LEU A 3 13.44 -6.41 -10.43
N PHE A 4 12.22 -6.12 -10.89
CA PHE A 4 11.37 -5.05 -10.38
C PHE A 4 10.15 -5.58 -9.64
N ALA A 5 9.79 -4.90 -8.56
CA ALA A 5 8.57 -5.14 -7.79
C ALA A 5 7.35 -4.52 -8.50
N SER A 6 6.16 -5.08 -8.31
CA SER A 6 4.92 -4.48 -8.82
C SER A 6 4.68 -3.08 -8.26
N LYS A 7 3.87 -2.29 -8.97
CA LYS A 7 3.48 -0.93 -8.55
C LYS A 7 2.85 -0.92 -7.15
N TYR A 8 2.13 -1.98 -6.79
CA TYR A 8 1.51 -2.12 -5.46
C TYR A 8 2.57 -2.25 -4.36
N VAL A 9 3.50 -3.20 -4.52
CA VAL A 9 4.59 -3.42 -3.55
C VAL A 9 5.49 -2.19 -3.45
N TYR A 10 5.77 -1.52 -4.56
CA TYR A 10 6.51 -0.25 -4.56
C TYR A 10 5.84 0.82 -3.69
N LYS A 11 4.53 1.02 -3.85
CA LYS A 11 3.77 2.00 -3.04
C LYS A 11 3.79 1.60 -1.56
N GLN A 12 3.51 0.34 -1.26
CA GLN A 12 3.52 -0.18 0.12
C GLN A 12 4.87 0.05 0.80
N ARG A 13 5.98 -0.31 0.13
CA ARG A 13 7.34 -0.10 0.64
C ARG A 13 7.67 1.37 0.84
N LEU A 14 7.26 2.24 -0.08
CA LEU A 14 7.45 3.68 0.08
C LEU A 14 6.64 4.24 1.25
N ASP A 15 5.41 3.81 1.44
CA ASP A 15 4.57 4.30 2.54
C ASP A 15 5.10 3.85 3.90
N ILE A 16 5.59 2.60 4.01
CA ILE A 16 6.36 2.13 5.18
C ILE A 16 7.56 3.03 5.46
N CYS A 17 8.33 3.38 4.42
CA CYS A 17 9.50 4.23 4.59
C CYS A 17 9.13 5.67 4.93
N LYS A 18 8.04 6.24 4.42
CA LYS A 18 7.58 7.59 4.78
C LYS A 18 7.24 7.71 6.27
N GLY A 19 6.81 6.62 6.90
CA GLY A 19 6.56 6.51 8.34
C GLY A 19 7.77 6.08 9.18
N CYS A 20 8.95 5.89 8.59
CA CYS A 20 10.14 5.43 9.28
C CYS A 20 10.98 6.59 9.83
N ASP A 21 11.46 6.49 11.07
CA ASP A 21 12.33 7.51 11.70
C ASP A 21 13.65 7.71 10.96
N GLN A 22 14.15 6.65 10.32
CA GLN A 22 15.39 6.69 9.54
C GLN A 22 15.20 7.34 8.16
N PHE A 23 13.96 7.63 7.74
CA PHE A 23 13.72 8.19 6.42
C PHE A 23 13.87 9.71 6.38
N GLN A 24 14.71 10.19 5.47
CA GLN A 24 14.92 11.61 5.24
C GLN A 24 14.01 12.09 4.13
N LYS A 25 12.86 12.65 4.52
CA LYS A 25 11.81 13.12 3.59
C LYS A 25 12.32 14.13 2.56
N MET A 26 13.25 15.01 2.94
CA MET A 26 13.81 16.03 2.05
C MET A 26 14.70 15.47 0.95
N ALA A 27 15.52 14.45 1.27
CA ALA A 27 16.45 13.84 0.33
C ALA A 27 15.89 12.55 -0.31
N LEU A 28 14.80 12.00 0.23
CA LEU A 28 14.24 10.68 -0.09
C LEU A 28 15.23 9.52 0.14
N LEU A 29 16.15 9.68 1.09
CA LEU A 29 17.15 8.67 1.47
C LEU A 29 16.82 8.03 2.82
N CYS A 30 17.30 6.81 3.02
CA CYS A 30 17.31 6.16 4.34
C CYS A 30 18.65 6.44 5.05
N LYS A 31 18.63 6.93 6.29
CA LYS A 31 19.81 7.12 7.14
C LYS A 31 20.51 5.83 7.53
N SER A 32 19.74 4.75 7.72
CA SER A 32 20.27 3.44 8.13
C SER A 32 21.05 2.75 7.02
N CYS A 33 20.52 2.65 5.79
CA CYS A 33 21.23 2.01 4.66
C CYS A 33 21.82 2.96 3.61
N GLY A 34 21.61 4.27 3.71
CA GLY A 34 22.11 5.25 2.73
C GLY A 34 21.45 5.20 1.34
N CYS A 35 20.48 4.31 1.11
CA CYS A 35 19.88 4.12 -0.20
C CYS A 35 18.85 5.21 -0.54
N PHE A 36 18.75 5.57 -1.83
CA PHE A 36 17.63 6.33 -2.37
C PHE A 36 16.36 5.47 -2.39
N MET A 37 15.39 5.80 -1.54
CA MET A 37 14.22 4.95 -1.30
C MET A 37 13.36 4.69 -2.54
N PRO A 38 13.12 5.67 -3.44
CA PRO A 38 12.37 5.41 -4.67
C PRO A 38 13.06 4.40 -5.61
N ALA A 39 14.39 4.29 -5.58
CA ALA A 39 15.10 3.25 -6.32
C ALA A 39 15.04 1.92 -5.58
N LYS A 40 15.35 1.90 -4.28
CA LYS A 40 15.36 0.68 -3.47
C LYS A 40 13.99 -0.01 -3.41
N ALA A 41 12.90 0.75 -3.30
CA ALA A 41 11.54 0.20 -3.25
C ALA A 41 11.12 -0.52 -4.56
N LYS A 42 11.72 -0.15 -5.71
CA LYS A 42 11.46 -0.78 -7.01
C LYS A 42 12.15 -2.14 -7.16
N ILE A 43 13.22 -2.42 -6.41
CA ILE A 43 13.99 -3.66 -6.54
C ILE A 43 13.25 -4.78 -5.81
N ALA A 44 12.89 -5.85 -6.51
CA ALA A 44 12.12 -6.96 -5.93
C ALA A 44 12.91 -7.73 -4.85
N ASN A 45 14.16 -8.06 -5.18
CA ASN A 45 15.05 -8.96 -4.44
C ASN A 45 15.88 -8.26 -3.35
N ILE A 46 15.35 -7.23 -2.72
CA ILE A 46 16.05 -6.52 -1.64
C ILE A 46 15.15 -6.45 -0.41
N ARG A 47 15.79 -6.35 0.77
CA ARG A 47 15.11 -6.20 2.06
C ARG A 47 15.48 -4.90 2.75
N CYS A 48 14.66 -4.50 3.72
CA CYS A 48 14.98 -3.43 4.64
C CYS A 48 16.09 -3.87 5.61
N PRO A 49 17.10 -3.03 5.92
CA PRO A 49 18.06 -3.34 7.00
C PRO A 49 17.41 -3.39 8.39
N GLU A 50 16.29 -2.69 8.57
CA GLU A 50 15.49 -2.64 9.80
C GLU A 50 14.39 -3.72 9.80
N ASP A 51 14.44 -4.69 8.87
CA ASP A 51 13.45 -5.74 8.66
C ASP A 51 11.98 -5.29 8.56
N LYS A 52 11.74 -4.01 8.22
CA LYS A 52 10.39 -3.45 8.02
C LYS A 52 9.65 -4.00 6.79
N TRP A 53 10.38 -4.59 5.86
CA TRP A 53 9.85 -5.25 4.66
C TRP A 53 10.86 -6.22 4.07
N VAL A 54 10.34 -7.25 3.39
CA VAL A 54 11.11 -8.36 2.82
C VAL A 54 11.14 -8.30 1.29
N GLU A 55 12.07 -9.05 0.71
CA GLU A 55 12.11 -9.33 -0.71
C GLU A 55 10.81 -10.01 -1.19
N VAL A 56 10.42 -9.73 -2.42
CA VAL A 56 9.26 -10.36 -3.06
C VAL A 56 9.70 -10.99 -4.36
N TYR A 57 9.14 -12.15 -4.70
CA TYR A 57 9.36 -12.84 -5.97
C TYR A 57 8.02 -12.97 -6.71
N GLY A 58 7.99 -12.70 -8.02
CA GLY A 58 6.87 -13.07 -8.88
C GLY A 58 5.58 -12.27 -8.72
N THR A 59 5.63 -10.95 -8.53
CA THR A 59 4.42 -10.13 -8.41
C THR A 59 3.78 -9.88 -9.79
N GLU A 60 2.68 -10.55 -10.10
CA GLU A 60 1.80 -10.17 -11.21
C GLU A 60 1.14 -8.81 -10.94
N GLU A 61 0.87 -8.01 -11.98
CA GLU A 61 0.33 -6.64 -11.86
C GLU A 61 -1.14 -6.57 -11.43
N LYS A 62 -1.75 -7.67 -10.97
CA LYS A 62 -3.16 -7.67 -10.57
C LYS A 62 -3.35 -6.90 -9.27
N GLU A 63 -4.19 -5.87 -9.34
CA GLU A 63 -4.65 -5.09 -8.20
C GLU A 63 -5.36 -6.01 -7.19
N PRO A 64 -5.06 -5.93 -5.88
CA PRO A 64 -5.68 -6.82 -4.91
C PRO A 64 -7.20 -6.58 -4.90
N GLU A 65 -7.94 -7.61 -5.28
CA GLU A 65 -9.42 -7.65 -5.35
C GLU A 65 -10.13 -7.40 -4.01
N THR A 66 -9.38 -7.30 -2.90
CA THR A 66 -9.88 -7.04 -1.55
C THR A 66 -10.46 -5.63 -1.37
N VAL A 67 -10.08 -4.65 -2.19
CA VAL A 67 -10.68 -3.29 -2.15
C VAL A 67 -12.11 -3.28 -2.71
N THR A 68 -12.44 -4.22 -3.59
CA THR A 68 -13.77 -4.34 -4.22
C THR A 68 -14.85 -4.80 -3.23
N LEU A 69 -14.48 -5.64 -2.25
CA LEU A 69 -15.41 -6.12 -1.22
C LEU A 69 -15.81 -5.05 -0.19
N LEU A 70 -14.94 -4.07 0.09
CA LEU A 70 -15.33 -2.94 0.96
C LEU A 70 -16.33 -2.00 0.28
N LYS A 71 -16.27 -1.90 -1.06
CA LYS A 71 -17.26 -1.10 -1.82
C LYS A 71 -18.64 -1.76 -1.81
N SER A 72 -18.73 -3.10 -1.89
CA SER A 72 -20.01 -3.80 -1.79
C SER A 72 -20.60 -3.76 -0.38
N VAL A 73 -19.77 -3.78 0.67
CA VAL A 73 -20.23 -3.63 2.06
C VAL A 73 -20.75 -2.21 2.34
N GLN A 74 -20.14 -1.17 1.76
CA GLN A 74 -20.60 0.21 1.96
C GLN A 74 -21.94 0.52 1.26
N THR A 75 -22.24 -0.13 0.13
CA THR A 75 -23.50 0.08 -0.59
C THR A 75 -24.72 -0.51 0.13
N GLU A 76 -24.54 -1.62 0.85
CA GLU A 76 -25.63 -2.26 1.60
C GLU A 76 -26.10 -1.38 2.77
N THR A 77 -25.17 -0.78 3.51
CA THR A 77 -25.51 0.06 4.69
C THR A 77 -26.14 1.41 4.35
N TYR A 78 -25.85 1.98 3.17
CA TYR A 78 -26.44 3.25 2.71
C TYR A 78 -27.86 3.09 2.14
N GLN A 79 -28.11 2.02 1.38
CA GLN A 79 -29.44 1.69 0.87
C GLN A 79 -30.40 1.40 2.02
N GLU A 80 -29.96 0.64 3.04
CA GLU A 80 -30.81 0.32 4.19
C GLU A 80 -31.10 1.56 5.06
N LYS A 81 -30.10 2.44 5.29
CA LYS A 81 -30.31 3.72 6.02
C LYS A 81 -31.26 4.67 5.30
N THR A 82 -31.18 4.75 3.98
CA THR A 82 -32.05 5.64 3.18
C THR A 82 -33.51 5.17 3.22
N SER A 83 -33.76 3.85 3.19
CA SER A 83 -35.11 3.29 3.27
C SER A 83 -35.81 3.52 4.62
N ARG A 84 -35.06 3.57 5.73
CA ARG A 84 -35.61 3.86 7.07
C ARG A 84 -35.94 5.34 7.26
N LEU A 85 -35.16 6.25 6.66
CA LEU A 85 -35.42 7.70 6.73
C LEU A 85 -36.63 8.14 5.88
N MET A 86 -36.95 7.41 4.80
CA MET A 86 -38.08 7.74 3.92
C MET A 86 -39.45 7.22 4.41
N ASN A 87 -39.49 6.24 5.33
CA ASN A 87 -40.73 5.62 5.81
C ASN A 87 -41.30 6.22 7.10
N THR A 88 -40.61 7.19 7.72
CA THR A 88 -41.10 7.97 8.88
C THR A 88 -41.82 9.27 8.50
N ALA A 89 -42.05 9.52 7.21
CA ALA A 89 -42.73 10.71 6.69
C ALA A 89 -44.18 10.44 6.22
N LYS A 90 -44.89 9.55 6.92
CA LYS A 90 -46.33 9.32 6.76
C LYS A 90 -47.05 9.50 8.09
#